data_AF-A0A524IT20-F1
#
_entry.id   AF-A0A524IT20-F1
#
_cell.length_a   1.000
_cell.length_b   1.000
_cell.length_c   1.000
_cell.angle_alpha   90.00
_cell.angle_beta   90.00
_cell.angle_gamma   90.00
#
_symmetry.space_group_name_H-M   'P 1'
#
loop_
_entity.id
_entity.type
_entity.pdbx_description
1 polymer ?
#
loop_
_entity_poly.entity_id
_entity_poly.type
_entity_poly.pdbx_seq_one_letter_code
_entity_poly.pdbx_strand_id
1 'polypeptide(L)'
;NILTRTDGSVIENIDYFTDEERKTATGRLGILQGDITLNQLRNSLQRIMMDPYDTGNVENTAGAAGPSLSLLAQIGISTNSVQPGTGVSIDAAKLRGYLEINETALDENISSRLQSIRNLFGRDRDGDLVVDSGVAWAVDAYARPYTQSGGILATRLRNLDTQISRNSSDIETLNMQLSRKEQDLKSKYGQLEGTLSGLDQSSKAIENFSGSLNGNR
;
A
#
# COMPACT_ATOMS: atom_id res chain seq x y z
N ASN A 1 -5.21 0.68 -5.22
CA ASN A 1 -4.51 1.53 -6.20
C ASN A 1 -3.69 2.63 -5.55
N ILE A 2 -4.29 3.49 -4.72
CA ILE A 2 -3.67 4.64 -4.05
C ILE A 2 -2.41 4.26 -3.23
N LEU A 3 -2.47 3.19 -2.43
CA LEU A 3 -1.35 2.81 -1.55
C LEU A 3 -0.11 2.31 -2.29
N THR A 4 -0.28 1.74 -3.49
CA THR A 4 0.77 0.99 -4.21
C THR A 4 1.36 1.75 -5.40
N ARG A 5 0.79 2.92 -5.74
CA ARG A 5 1.17 3.74 -6.91
C ARG A 5 1.45 5.17 -6.45
N THR A 6 2.33 5.85 -7.18
CA THR A 6 2.75 7.23 -6.90
C THR A 6 2.03 8.28 -7.75
N ASP A 7 1.20 7.83 -8.71
CA ASP A 7 0.49 8.70 -9.63
C ASP A 7 -0.76 9.31 -8.97
N GLY A 8 -0.76 10.63 -8.77
CA GLY A 8 -1.84 11.37 -8.11
C GLY A 8 -3.15 11.40 -8.90
N SER A 9 -3.10 11.20 -10.22
CA SER A 9 -4.31 11.15 -11.04
C SER A 9 -5.20 9.94 -10.71
N VAL A 10 -4.69 8.95 -9.98
CA VAL A 10 -5.48 7.84 -9.42
C VAL A 10 -6.52 8.33 -8.39
N ILE A 11 -6.27 9.47 -7.76
CA ILE A 11 -7.17 10.09 -6.78
C ILE A 11 -8.12 11.07 -7.47
N GLU A 12 -7.62 11.78 -8.50
CA GLU A 12 -8.39 12.82 -9.17
C GLU A 12 -9.62 12.29 -9.89
N ASN A 13 -9.50 11.09 -10.47
CA ASN A 13 -10.54 10.39 -11.22
C ASN A 13 -11.53 9.61 -10.34
N ILE A 14 -11.48 9.80 -9.02
CA ILE A 14 -12.45 9.21 -8.10
C ILE A 14 -13.56 10.25 -7.87
N ASP A 15 -14.64 10.11 -8.62
CA ASP A 15 -15.77 11.05 -8.60
C ASP A 15 -16.58 10.98 -7.31
N TYR A 16 -16.50 9.88 -6.56
CA TYR A 16 -17.25 9.66 -5.32
C TYR A 16 -16.49 10.07 -4.05
N PHE A 17 -15.26 10.56 -4.14
CA PHE A 17 -14.52 11.03 -2.97
C PHE A 17 -14.93 12.45 -2.59
N THR A 18 -15.19 12.65 -1.30
CA THR A 18 -15.24 13.99 -0.69
C THR A 18 -13.86 14.65 -0.68
N ASP A 19 -13.82 15.98 -0.52
CA ASP A 19 -12.54 16.73 -0.47
C ASP A 19 -11.62 16.24 0.67
N GLU A 20 -12.19 15.87 1.81
CA GLU A 20 -11.43 15.33 2.96
C GLU A 20 -10.89 13.92 2.70
N GLU A 21 -11.66 13.07 2.03
CA GLU A 21 -11.20 11.74 1.61
C GLU A 21 -10.09 11.86 0.55
N ARG A 22 -10.20 12.82 -0.35
CA ARG A 22 -9.20 13.14 -1.36
C ARG A 22 -7.88 13.57 -0.73
N LYS A 23 -7.93 14.46 0.26
CA LYS A 23 -6.75 14.89 1.04
C LYS A 23 -6.09 13.73 1.78
N THR A 24 -6.90 12.90 2.44
CA THR A 24 -6.42 11.71 3.15
C THR A 24 -5.79 10.71 2.19
N ALA A 25 -6.38 10.50 1.01
CA ALA A 25 -5.85 9.65 -0.04
C ALA A 25 -4.50 10.16 -0.56
N THR A 26 -4.35 11.47 -0.76
CA THR A 26 -3.08 12.08 -1.19
C THR A 26 -1.97 11.85 -0.18
N GLY A 27 -2.26 11.97 1.12
CA GLY A 27 -1.29 11.69 2.19
C GLY A 27 -0.87 10.21 2.25
N ARG A 28 -1.70 9.29 1.73
CA ARG A 28 -1.44 7.85 1.69
C ARG A 28 -0.90 7.35 0.36
N LEU A 29 -0.76 8.24 -0.62
CA LEU A 29 -0.34 7.90 -1.97
C LEU A 29 1.06 7.27 -1.94
N GLY A 30 1.17 6.06 -2.46
CA GLY A 30 2.45 5.36 -2.62
C GLY A 30 3.13 4.89 -1.33
N ILE A 31 2.50 4.97 -0.14
CA ILE A 31 3.11 4.52 1.13
C ILE A 31 3.60 3.06 1.07
N LEU A 32 2.89 2.21 0.31
CA LEU A 32 3.20 0.80 0.14
C LEU A 32 3.65 0.51 -1.30
N GLN A 33 4.31 1.48 -1.93
CA GLN A 33 4.95 1.27 -3.22
C GLN A 33 5.97 0.14 -3.12
N GLY A 34 5.93 -0.79 -4.07
CA GLY A 34 6.81 -1.97 -4.08
C GLY A 34 6.32 -3.13 -3.21
N ASP A 35 5.22 -2.99 -2.45
CA ASP A 35 4.65 -4.14 -1.72
C ASP A 35 4.13 -5.19 -2.71
N ILE A 36 4.81 -6.34 -2.76
CA ILE A 36 4.50 -7.43 -3.67
C ILE A 36 3.15 -8.06 -3.34
N THR A 37 2.82 -8.16 -2.05
CA THR A 37 1.57 -8.79 -1.56
C THR A 37 0.36 -8.01 -2.05
N LEU A 38 0.38 -6.68 -1.88
CA LEU A 38 -0.71 -5.80 -2.31
C LEU A 38 -0.79 -5.66 -3.82
N ASN A 39 0.36 -5.65 -4.51
CA ASN A 39 0.38 -5.64 -5.97
C ASN A 39 -0.21 -6.94 -6.55
N GLN A 40 0.14 -8.11 -5.99
CA GLN A 40 -0.44 -9.39 -6.38
C GLN A 40 -1.94 -9.44 -6.08
N LEU A 41 -2.36 -9.03 -4.88
CA LEU A 41 -3.77 -8.98 -4.51
C LEU A 41 -4.57 -8.13 -5.50
N ARG A 42 -4.11 -6.91 -5.78
CA ARG A 42 -4.74 -6.00 -6.74
C ARG A 42 -4.83 -6.62 -8.14
N ASN A 43 -3.72 -7.13 -8.67
CA ASN A 43 -3.68 -7.62 -10.04
C ASN A 43 -4.59 -8.85 -10.21
N SER A 44 -4.64 -9.74 -9.22
CA SER A 44 -5.55 -10.89 -9.24
C SER A 44 -7.00 -10.46 -9.13
N LEU A 45 -7.35 -9.50 -8.27
CA LEU A 45 -8.72 -8.98 -8.19
C LEU A 45 -9.13 -8.30 -9.51
N GLN A 46 -8.24 -7.54 -10.14
CA GLN A 46 -8.51 -6.96 -11.45
C GLN A 46 -8.77 -8.04 -12.51
N ARG A 47 -7.97 -9.11 -12.51
CA ARG A 47 -8.18 -10.25 -13.41
C ARG A 47 -9.52 -10.94 -13.14
N ILE A 48 -9.86 -11.22 -11.88
CA ILE A 48 -11.15 -11.79 -11.48
C ILE A 48 -12.32 -10.95 -12.02
N MET A 49 -12.23 -9.62 -11.99
CA MET A 49 -13.29 -8.76 -12.54
C MET A 49 -13.35 -8.75 -14.08
N MET A 50 -12.30 -9.20 -14.77
CA MET A 50 -12.22 -9.27 -16.24
C MET A 50 -12.45 -10.69 -16.79
N ASP A 51 -12.33 -11.70 -15.94
CA ASP A 51 -12.44 -13.11 -16.34
C ASP A 51 -13.89 -13.43 -16.73
N PRO A 52 -14.09 -14.32 -17.72
CA PRO A 52 -15.42 -14.82 -18.06
C PRO A 52 -15.90 -15.85 -17.03
N TYR A 53 -17.16 -15.76 -16.62
CA TYR A 53 -17.83 -16.70 -15.73
C TYR A 53 -18.98 -17.40 -16.45
N ASP A 54 -19.06 -18.71 -16.26
CA ASP A 54 -20.12 -19.52 -16.88
C ASP A 54 -21.45 -19.34 -16.14
N THR A 55 -22.38 -18.63 -16.76
CA THR A 55 -23.75 -18.43 -16.24
C THR A 55 -24.68 -19.60 -16.54
N GLY A 56 -24.19 -20.64 -17.21
CA GLY A 56 -24.93 -21.81 -17.64
C GLY A 56 -25.78 -21.54 -18.87
N ASN A 57 -26.34 -22.61 -19.44
CA ASN A 57 -27.36 -22.52 -20.49
C ASN A 57 -28.70 -22.12 -19.87
N VAL A 58 -28.76 -20.96 -19.21
CA VAL A 58 -30.05 -20.36 -18.85
C VAL A 58 -30.61 -19.84 -20.16
N GLU A 59 -31.54 -20.59 -20.74
CA GLU A 59 -32.31 -20.15 -21.90
C GLU A 59 -32.78 -18.73 -21.65
N ASN A 60 -32.32 -17.78 -22.48
CA ASN A 60 -32.89 -16.46 -22.52
C ASN A 60 -34.38 -16.66 -22.83
N THR A 61 -35.26 -16.37 -21.86
CA THR A 61 -36.70 -16.48 -22.04
C THR A 61 -37.12 -15.75 -23.31
N ALA A 62 -37.68 -16.51 -24.25
CA ALA A 62 -38.34 -16.10 -25.49
C ALA A 62 -37.60 -15.05 -26.37
N GLY A 63 -36.80 -15.55 -27.32
CA GLY A 63 -36.56 -14.86 -28.60
C GLY A 63 -35.24 -14.08 -28.75
N ALA A 64 -34.43 -13.93 -27.70
CA ALA A 64 -33.12 -13.30 -27.82
C ALA A 64 -32.02 -14.35 -27.99
N ALA A 65 -31.64 -14.61 -29.25
CA ALA A 65 -30.36 -15.23 -29.62
C ALA A 65 -29.19 -14.27 -29.28
N GLY A 66 -29.09 -13.89 -28.01
CA GLY A 66 -28.02 -13.05 -27.50
C GLY A 66 -26.85 -13.90 -26.99
N PRO A 67 -25.61 -13.40 -27.08
CA PRO A 67 -24.44 -14.09 -26.53
C PRO A 67 -24.67 -14.43 -25.04
N SER A 68 -24.17 -15.60 -24.64
CA SER A 68 -24.14 -16.05 -23.25
C SER A 68 -23.54 -14.95 -22.37
N LEU A 69 -24.27 -14.53 -21.33
CA LEU A 69 -23.75 -13.56 -20.38
C LEU A 69 -22.58 -14.21 -19.65
N SER A 70 -21.38 -13.66 -19.78
CA SER A 70 -20.19 -14.23 -19.15
C SER A 70 -19.25 -13.17 -18.60
N LEU A 71 -19.40 -11.91 -18.97
CA LEU A 71 -18.54 -10.82 -18.55
C LEU A 71 -19.33 -9.77 -17.79
N LEU A 72 -18.73 -9.21 -16.74
CA LEU A 72 -19.29 -8.05 -16.03
C LEU A 72 -19.47 -6.84 -16.94
N ALA A 73 -18.60 -6.68 -17.94
CA ALA A 73 -18.69 -5.59 -18.91
C ALA A 73 -20.00 -5.63 -19.71
N GLN A 74 -20.59 -6.82 -19.91
CA GLN A 74 -21.87 -6.98 -20.63
C GLN A 74 -23.07 -6.46 -19.83
N ILE A 75 -22.95 -6.37 -18.51
CA ILE A 75 -23.99 -5.82 -17.61
C ILE A 75 -23.71 -4.37 -17.19
N GLY A 76 -22.75 -3.70 -17.85
CA GLY A 76 -22.41 -2.31 -17.54
C GLY A 76 -21.41 -2.13 -16.40
N ILE A 77 -20.79 -3.20 -15.89
CA ILE A 77 -19.73 -3.12 -14.88
C ILE A 77 -18.38 -3.36 -15.56
N SER A 78 -17.54 -2.33 -15.66
CA SER A 78 -16.27 -2.44 -16.38
C SER A 78 -15.17 -1.66 -15.67
N THR A 79 -13.92 -1.93 -15.99
CA THR A 79 -12.79 -1.08 -15.56
C THR A 79 -12.50 0.05 -16.55
N ASN A 80 -13.31 0.15 -17.61
CA ASN A 80 -13.26 1.22 -18.60
C ASN A 80 -14.60 1.20 -19.36
N SER A 81 -15.46 2.18 -19.10
CA SER A 81 -16.76 2.29 -19.77
C SER A 81 -16.66 2.71 -21.24
N VAL A 82 -15.47 3.03 -21.75
CA VAL A 82 -15.29 3.46 -23.14
C VAL A 82 -15.45 2.27 -24.09
N GLN A 83 -16.52 2.32 -24.88
CA GLN A 83 -16.82 1.35 -25.93
C GLN A 83 -15.69 1.27 -26.96
N PRO A 84 -15.18 0.07 -27.29
CA PRO A 84 -14.18 -0.09 -28.35
C PRO A 84 -14.73 0.47 -29.67
N GLY A 85 -14.06 1.48 -30.24
CA GLY A 85 -14.40 2.04 -31.57
C GLY A 85 -14.98 3.45 -31.58
N THR A 86 -15.31 4.04 -30.43
CA THR A 86 -15.57 5.49 -30.35
C THR A 86 -14.24 6.19 -30.17
N GLY A 87 -13.81 7.06 -31.10
CA GLY A 87 -12.53 7.79 -31.08
C GLY A 87 -12.32 8.77 -29.92
N VAL A 88 -12.97 8.55 -28.78
CA VAL A 88 -12.71 9.20 -27.49
C VAL A 88 -11.36 8.69 -27.00
N SER A 89 -10.45 9.62 -26.71
CA SER A 89 -9.12 9.31 -26.19
C SER A 89 -9.25 8.35 -25.01
N ILE A 90 -8.58 7.19 -25.12
CA ILE A 90 -8.46 6.23 -24.04
C ILE A 90 -7.89 6.97 -22.84
N ASP A 91 -8.70 7.18 -21.81
CA ASP A 91 -8.20 7.74 -20.57
C ASP A 91 -7.39 6.66 -19.87
N ALA A 92 -6.07 6.71 -20.08
CA ALA A 92 -5.12 5.79 -19.48
C ALA A 92 -5.18 5.82 -17.95
N ALA A 93 -5.84 6.83 -17.35
CA ALA A 93 -6.16 6.88 -15.93
C ALA A 93 -7.30 5.98 -15.51
N LYS A 94 -8.30 5.77 -16.36
CA LYS A 94 -9.46 4.90 -16.07
C LYS A 94 -9.11 3.42 -16.22
N LEU A 95 -8.19 3.08 -17.12
CA LEU A 95 -7.58 1.75 -17.25
C LEU A 95 -6.81 1.26 -16.00
N ARG A 96 -6.71 2.07 -14.94
CA ARG A 96 -5.91 1.79 -13.75
C ARG A 96 -6.63 0.91 -12.73
N GLY A 97 -7.84 0.48 -13.04
CA GLY A 97 -8.54 -0.61 -12.37
C GLY A 97 -9.38 -0.18 -11.17
N TYR A 98 -10.09 0.93 -11.32
CA TYR A 98 -11.35 1.13 -10.62
C TYR A 98 -12.48 0.54 -11.45
N LEU A 99 -13.55 0.15 -10.77
CA LEU A 99 -14.78 -0.29 -11.44
C LEU A 99 -15.64 0.95 -11.68
N GLU A 100 -16.17 1.01 -12.89
CA GLU A 100 -17.14 1.98 -13.32
C GLU A 100 -18.44 1.23 -13.62
N ILE A 101 -19.54 1.78 -13.14
CA ILE A 101 -20.87 1.20 -13.28
C ILE A 101 -21.69 2.13 -14.14
N ASN A 102 -22.15 1.63 -15.29
CA ASN A 102 -23.20 2.28 -16.06
C ASN A 102 -24.55 1.83 -15.48
N GLU A 103 -25.12 2.67 -14.61
CA GLU A 103 -26.35 2.36 -13.87
C GLU A 103 -27.53 2.08 -14.83
N THR A 104 -27.69 2.86 -15.89
CA THR A 104 -28.76 2.66 -16.88
C THR A 104 -28.66 1.29 -17.56
N ALA A 105 -27.46 0.93 -18.02
CA ALA A 105 -27.24 -0.36 -18.66
C ALA A 105 -27.39 -1.52 -17.66
N LEU A 106 -26.97 -1.32 -16.41
CA LEU A 106 -27.11 -2.32 -15.35
C LEU A 106 -28.60 -2.55 -15.02
N ASP A 107 -29.40 -1.50 -14.85
CA ASP A 107 -30.83 -1.59 -14.54
C ASP A 107 -31.62 -2.30 -15.66
N GLU A 108 -31.31 -2.00 -16.92
CA GLU A 108 -31.90 -2.68 -18.07
C GLU A 108 -31.56 -4.19 -18.09
N ASN A 109 -30.29 -4.54 -17.81
CA ASN A 109 -29.85 -5.93 -17.75
C ASN A 109 -30.45 -6.68 -16.56
N ILE A 110 -30.57 -6.03 -15.40
CA ILE A 110 -31.21 -6.60 -14.20
C ILE A 110 -32.68 -6.92 -14.50
N SER A 111 -33.39 -5.98 -15.14
CA SER A 111 -34.81 -6.13 -15.46
C SER A 111 -35.07 -7.24 -16.50
N SER A 112 -34.13 -7.46 -17.43
CA SER A 112 -34.29 -8.41 -18.53
C SER A 112 -33.68 -9.79 -18.28
N ARG A 113 -32.63 -9.90 -17.46
CA ARG A 113 -31.78 -11.11 -17.36
C ARG A 113 -31.33 -11.42 -15.92
N LEU A 114 -32.19 -11.17 -14.93
CA LEU A 114 -31.87 -11.35 -13.50
C LEU A 114 -31.24 -12.71 -13.16
N GLN A 115 -31.77 -13.80 -13.71
CA GLN A 115 -31.26 -15.15 -13.42
C GLN A 115 -29.84 -15.37 -13.96
N SER A 116 -29.53 -14.84 -15.16
CA SER A 116 -28.18 -14.92 -15.73
C SER A 116 -27.19 -14.08 -14.92
N ILE A 117 -27.62 -12.91 -14.44
CA ILE A 117 -26.80 -12.04 -13.57
C ILE A 117 -26.53 -12.72 -12.23
N ARG A 118 -27.55 -13.32 -11.61
CA ARG A 118 -27.37 -14.11 -10.39
C ARG A 118 -26.28 -15.16 -10.58
N ASN A 119 -26.35 -15.93 -11.67
CA ASN A 119 -25.36 -16.97 -11.97
C ASN A 119 -23.97 -16.38 -12.30
N LEU A 120 -23.88 -15.15 -12.80
CA LEU A 120 -22.60 -14.47 -13.08
C LEU A 120 -21.86 -14.14 -11.78
N PHE A 121 -22.60 -13.69 -10.77
CA PHE A 121 -22.04 -13.38 -9.47
C PHE A 121 -21.81 -14.63 -8.62
N GLY A 122 -22.74 -15.57 -8.64
CA GLY A 122 -22.71 -16.77 -7.83
C GLY A 122 -23.59 -17.86 -8.41
N ARG A 123 -22.96 -18.85 -9.06
CA ARG A 123 -23.63 -20.05 -9.56
C ARG A 123 -23.21 -21.25 -8.71
N ASP A 124 -24.22 -22.05 -8.45
CA ASP A 124 -24.10 -23.43 -7.97
C ASP A 124 -24.12 -24.34 -9.21
N ARG A 125 -23.02 -25.07 -9.45
CA ARG A 125 -22.90 -25.97 -10.61
C ARG A 125 -23.45 -27.36 -10.37
N ASP A 126 -23.44 -27.85 -9.14
CA ASP A 126 -23.79 -29.24 -8.80
C ASP A 126 -25.16 -29.37 -8.13
N GLY A 127 -25.81 -28.26 -7.81
CA GLY A 127 -27.17 -28.18 -7.29
C GLY A 127 -27.28 -28.47 -5.80
N ASP A 128 -26.17 -28.40 -5.06
CA ASP A 128 -26.13 -28.67 -3.62
C ASP A 128 -26.50 -27.45 -2.74
N LEU A 129 -26.91 -26.35 -3.38
CA LEU A 129 -27.22 -25.03 -2.79
C LEU A 129 -25.99 -24.28 -2.28
N VAL A 130 -24.77 -24.73 -2.61
CA VAL A 130 -23.51 -24.06 -2.32
C VAL A 130 -22.99 -23.40 -3.60
N VAL A 131 -22.70 -22.11 -3.51
CA VAL A 131 -22.08 -21.38 -4.62
C VAL A 131 -20.63 -21.82 -4.76
N ASP A 132 -20.26 -22.33 -5.93
CA ASP A 132 -18.93 -22.83 -6.26
C ASP A 132 -18.28 -22.07 -7.43
N SER A 133 -18.99 -21.10 -8.02
CA SER A 133 -18.52 -20.34 -9.17
C SER A 133 -19.15 -18.96 -9.27
N GLY A 134 -18.51 -18.09 -10.05
CA GLY A 134 -18.94 -16.70 -10.26
C GLY A 134 -17.93 -15.69 -9.71
N VAL A 135 -18.16 -14.42 -10.04
CA VAL A 135 -17.28 -13.30 -9.65
C VAL A 135 -17.20 -13.19 -8.13
N ALA A 136 -18.32 -13.21 -7.42
CA ALA A 136 -18.35 -13.00 -5.98
C ALA A 136 -17.66 -14.14 -5.24
N TRP A 137 -17.88 -15.37 -5.68
CA TRP A 137 -17.17 -16.54 -5.17
C TRP A 137 -15.66 -16.45 -5.41
N ALA A 138 -15.23 -16.07 -6.62
CA ALA A 138 -13.82 -15.95 -6.95
C ALA A 138 -13.13 -14.85 -6.12
N VAL A 139 -13.79 -13.72 -5.91
CA VAL A 139 -13.30 -12.65 -5.02
C VAL A 139 -13.17 -13.16 -3.59
N ASP A 140 -14.20 -13.82 -3.03
CA ASP A 140 -14.17 -14.33 -1.66
C ASP A 140 -13.09 -15.39 -1.47
N ALA A 141 -13.06 -16.41 -2.34
CA ALA A 141 -12.09 -17.49 -2.32
C ALA A 141 -10.65 -16.95 -2.39
N TYR A 142 -10.41 -15.91 -3.19
CA TYR A 142 -9.09 -15.29 -3.31
C TYR A 142 -8.75 -14.36 -2.14
N ALA A 143 -9.71 -13.62 -1.59
CA ALA A 143 -9.49 -12.67 -0.50
C ALA A 143 -9.34 -13.38 0.86
N ARG A 144 -10.01 -14.52 1.06
CA ARG A 144 -10.07 -15.22 2.34
C ARG A 144 -8.71 -15.55 2.96
N PRO A 145 -7.70 -16.08 2.23
CA PRO A 145 -6.37 -16.31 2.81
C PRO A 145 -5.66 -15.04 3.30
N TYR A 146 -6.02 -13.87 2.76
CA TYR A 146 -5.45 -12.59 3.17
C TYR A 146 -6.07 -12.07 4.45
N THR A 147 -7.39 -12.21 4.61
CA THR A 147 -8.18 -11.59 5.68
C THR A 147 -8.50 -12.52 6.85
N GLN A 148 -8.42 -13.84 6.68
CA GLN A 148 -8.70 -14.79 7.75
C GLN A 148 -7.77 -14.58 8.95
N SER A 149 -8.20 -15.03 10.13
CA SER A 149 -7.36 -15.01 11.34
C SER A 149 -6.05 -15.77 11.07
N GLY A 150 -4.92 -15.13 11.37
CA GLY A 150 -3.60 -15.67 11.04
C GLY A 150 -3.24 -15.67 9.55
N GLY A 151 -4.07 -15.05 8.70
CA GLY A 151 -3.84 -14.93 7.27
C GLY A 151 -2.64 -14.07 6.90
N ILE A 152 -2.48 -13.82 5.60
CA ILE A 152 -1.30 -13.15 5.04
C ILE A 152 -1.13 -11.75 5.63
N LEU A 153 -2.21 -10.96 5.70
CA LEU A 153 -2.13 -9.58 6.22
C LEU A 153 -1.79 -9.56 7.72
N ALA A 154 -2.40 -10.44 8.52
CA ALA A 154 -2.10 -10.55 9.95
C ALA A 154 -0.64 -10.98 10.20
N THR A 155 -0.09 -11.86 9.36
CA THR A 155 1.31 -12.28 9.45
C THR A 155 2.27 -11.15 9.06
N ARG A 156 1.94 -10.40 8.00
CA ARG A 156 2.70 -9.21 7.59
C ARG A 156 2.73 -8.16 8.70
N LEU A 157 1.59 -7.87 9.32
CA LEU A 157 1.50 -6.91 10.41
C LEU A 157 2.38 -7.31 11.59
N ARG A 158 2.28 -8.57 12.06
CA ARG A 158 3.14 -9.09 13.14
C ARG A 158 4.64 -9.00 12.83
N ASN A 159 5.03 -9.24 11.57
CA ASN A 159 6.41 -9.11 11.15
C ASN A 159 6.89 -7.64 11.19
N LEU A 160 6.05 -6.70 10.75
CA LEU A 160 6.33 -5.27 10.84
C LEU A 160 6.43 -4.83 12.30
N ASP A 161 5.52 -5.24 13.17
CA ASP A 161 5.55 -4.91 14.61
C ASP A 161 6.84 -5.42 15.26
N THR A 162 7.27 -6.62 14.92
CA THR A 162 8.53 -7.20 15.40
C THR A 162 9.74 -6.39 14.91
N GLN A 163 9.74 -5.96 13.65
CA GLN A 163 10.82 -5.12 13.11
C GLN A 163 10.84 -3.76 13.80
N ILE A 164 9.69 -3.13 14.00
CA ILE A 164 9.55 -1.85 14.69
C ILE A 164 10.10 -1.96 16.12
N SER A 165 9.71 -3.01 16.86
CA SER A 165 10.18 -3.24 18.23
C SER A 165 11.70 -3.43 18.31
N ARG A 166 12.29 -4.20 17.39
CA ARG A 166 13.75 -4.37 17.31
C ARG A 166 14.45 -3.05 16.99
N ASN A 167 14.00 -2.35 15.96
CA ASN A 167 14.57 -1.06 15.57
C ASN A 167 14.47 -0.03 16.71
N SER A 168 13.38 -0.01 17.48
CA SER A 168 13.24 0.86 18.65
C SER A 168 14.30 0.55 19.72
N SER A 169 14.50 -0.74 20.00
CA SER A 169 15.51 -1.20 20.98
C SER A 169 16.94 -0.85 20.52
N ASP A 170 17.21 -0.96 19.22
CA ASP A 170 18.49 -0.59 18.63
C ASP A 170 18.73 0.92 18.72
N ILE A 171 17.71 1.74 18.43
CA ILE A 171 17.76 3.21 18.57
C ILE A 171 18.08 3.60 20.02
N GLU A 172 17.41 3.00 21.01
CA GLU A 172 17.68 3.25 22.43
C GLU A 172 19.12 2.88 22.81
N THR A 173 19.60 1.74 22.33
CA THR A 173 20.98 1.29 22.56
C THR A 173 22.00 2.25 21.95
N LEU A 174 21.78 2.69 20.71
CA LEU A 174 22.65 3.65 20.03
C LEU A 174 22.65 5.01 20.74
N ASN A 175 21.50 5.48 21.22
CA ASN A 175 21.41 6.72 21.99
C ASN A 175 22.22 6.63 23.30
N MET A 176 22.14 5.51 24.02
CA MET A 176 22.96 5.29 25.21
C MET A 176 24.46 5.28 24.90
N GLN A 177 24.87 4.63 23.81
CA GLN A 177 26.26 4.61 23.37
C GLN A 177 26.77 6.01 22.99
N LEU A 178 25.95 6.79 22.29
CA LEU A 178 26.27 8.16 21.89
C LEU A 178 26.47 9.06 23.12
N SER A 179 25.59 8.97 24.11
CA SER A 179 25.71 9.70 25.38
C SER A 179 26.98 9.34 26.15
N ARG A 180 27.30 8.04 26.26
CA ARG A 180 28.54 7.59 26.91
C ARG A 180 29.79 8.11 26.19
N LYS A 181 29.77 8.09 24.85
CA LYS A 181 30.88 8.60 24.04
C LYS A 181 31.06 10.11 24.19
N GLU A 182 29.96 10.86 24.27
CA GLU A 182 30.01 12.29 24.55
C GLU A 182 30.62 12.57 25.93
N GLN A 183 30.21 11.82 26.96
CA GLN A 183 30.76 11.96 28.30
C GLN A 183 32.25 11.62 28.36
N ASP A 184 32.67 10.52 27.74
CA ASP A 184 34.09 10.13 27.64
C ASP A 184 34.93 11.22 26.95
N LEU A 185 34.42 11.78 25.84
CA LEU A 185 35.06 12.90 25.16
C LEU A 185 35.17 14.12 26.08
N LYS A 186 34.10 14.51 26.77
CA LYS A 186 34.13 15.64 27.73
C LYS A 186 35.17 15.42 28.83
N SER A 187 35.25 14.21 29.38
CA SER A 187 36.27 13.87 30.39
C SER A 187 37.69 13.95 29.84
N LYS A 188 37.94 13.45 28.62
CA LYS A 188 39.25 13.55 27.96
C LYS A 188 39.64 15.00 27.67
N TYR A 189 38.72 15.82 27.18
CA TYR A 189 38.97 17.25 26.97
C TYR A 189 39.27 17.98 28.28
N GLY A 190 38.51 17.72 29.35
CA GLY A 190 38.79 18.32 30.67
C GLY A 190 40.14 17.91 31.24
N GLN A 191 40.55 16.65 31.07
CA GLN A 191 41.90 16.20 31.45
C GLN A 191 42.98 16.90 30.63
N LEU A 192 42.81 16.99 29.30
CA LEU A 192 43.76 17.68 28.43
C LEU A 192 43.90 19.17 28.78
N GLU A 193 42.79 19.85 29.06
CA GLU A 193 42.79 21.25 29.49
C GLU A 193 43.51 21.43 30.83
N GLY A 194 43.28 20.52 31.78
CA GLY A 194 44.03 20.48 33.05
C GLY A 194 45.53 20.28 32.83
N THR A 195 45.92 19.35 31.95
CA THR A 195 47.35 19.14 31.61
C THR A 195 47.97 20.34 30.91
N LEU A 196 47.24 21.00 30.00
CA LEU A 196 47.71 22.18 29.30
C LEU A 196 47.91 23.35 30.27
N SER A 197 46.95 23.59 31.17
CA SER A 197 47.08 24.60 32.22
C SER A 197 48.27 24.33 33.14
N GLY A 198 48.50 23.07 33.52
CA GLY A 198 49.66 22.67 34.31
C GLY A 198 51.00 22.86 33.58
N LEU A 199 51.04 22.56 32.27
CA LEU A 199 52.22 22.81 31.44
C LEU A 199 52.50 24.32 31.27
N ASP A 200 51.46 25.14 31.07
CA ASP A 200 51.60 26.60 30.99
C ASP A 200 52.11 27.21 32.30
N GLN A 201 51.58 26.76 33.44
CA GLN A 201 52.07 27.19 34.76
C GLN A 201 53.53 26.77 34.98
N SER A 202 53.87 25.54 34.60
CA SER A 202 55.25 25.03 34.69
C SER A 202 56.19 25.83 33.78
N SER A 203 55.76 26.16 32.56
CA SER A 203 56.53 26.99 31.61
C SER A 203 56.79 28.37 32.19
N LYS A 204 55.76 29.04 32.73
CA LYS A 204 55.91 30.36 33.38
C LYS A 204 56.83 30.30 34.61
N ALA A 205 56.75 29.24 35.41
CA ALA A 205 57.62 29.06 36.56
C ALA A 205 59.10 28.89 36.13
N ILE A 206 59.36 28.13 35.06
CA ILE A 206 60.70 27.98 34.48
C ILE A 206 61.20 29.29 33.89
N GLU A 207 60.35 30.04 33.18
CA GLU A 207 60.71 31.37 32.65
C GLU A 207 61.08 32.35 33.76
N ASN A 208 60.30 32.42 34.84
CA ASN A 208 60.59 33.27 35.99
C ASN A 208 61.88 32.84 36.71
N PHE A 209 62.12 31.53 36.83
CA PHE A 209 63.35 30.99 37.40
C PHE A 209 64.58 31.30 36.53
N SER A 210 64.46 31.13 35.21
CA SER A 210 65.48 31.49 34.21
C SER A 210 65.78 33.00 34.23
N GLY A 211 64.75 33.84 34.28
CA GLY A 211 64.90 35.30 34.38
C GLY A 211 65.60 35.72 35.68
N SER A 212 65.30 35.06 36.80
CA SER A 212 65.99 35.27 38.08
C SER A 212 67.46 34.83 38.04
N LEU A 213 67.80 33.79 37.28
CA LEU A 213 69.19 33.33 37.10
C LEU A 213 70.00 34.26 36.19
N ASN A 214 69.36 34.93 35.23
CA ASN A 214 70.02 35.85 34.31
C ASN A 214 70.16 37.28 34.88
N GLY A 215 69.33 37.68 35.86
CA GLY A 215 69.41 38.98 36.53
C GLY A 215 70.44 39.07 37.67
N ASN A 216 71.08 37.96 38.05
CA ASN A 216 72.05 37.87 39.15
C ASN A 216 73.51 37.76 38.66
N ARG A 217 73.81 38.29 37.48
CA ARG A 217 75.15 38.38 36.89
C ARG A 217 75.51 39.82 36.54
#